data_AF-R9AGZ7-F1
#
_entry.id   AF-R9AGZ7-F1
#
_cell.length_a   1.000
_cell.length_b   1.000
_cell.length_c   1.000
_cell.angle_alpha   90.00
_cell.angle_beta   90.00
_cell.angle_gamma   90.00
#
_symmetry.space_group_name_H-M   'P 1'
#
loop_
_entity.id
_entity.type
_entity.pdbx_description
1 polymer ?
#
loop_
_entity_poly.entity_id
_entity_poly.type
_entity_poly.pdbx_seq_one_letter_code
_entity_poly.pdbx_strand_id
1 'polypeptide(L)'
;MDDHGNHGNHANHANHTGQRRSRRISLSAPPATPSRTERSRGRSIGFYVVQVLLILPLQFVSVYSVVYVIAMCFPSMAPQRSLLMDIYAPLELLFYAWMFLSHRHIQRISLPPPHFTPTFAKDVFIRILTDFKAADTRRISEWEECDGVTDTADPADPADPLSDAAADMSRHRSQDHDQDRDEHAHLEHHLPNLPYDDPKAFDFREKVRTWFSMAEWGAITHTDMLTWLSWSMLGVPLSHRNVPFLEECARLVERRTGHAFPLERTPGLARPTIIRLNIDPVRTRHRPLAFYILLAAAHYLTIALLRWRYHAGVWIERGVEYVVREGRVSVDKKDEDGGGRNDAEINSNETPITLMHGLGFGLPHYARTFAYLADKFPQRTVVMPLNPSTSMRVFSGRYLRPITREEASEGLNGVLRRVGATSTDIVSHSFGTIAHTHILKDAPGLVRKSVLLDPVTFCLWEGDLCYRFLYRVPQTAMELLMHYFVATETGLANTLQRSFSWSCNLLWPHELERGATKIFLGGEDAVFDSARVYAYLKRHGLQDGRSLHFLDGYRHGECLLRQNGTLDVVCEFLKGA
;
A
#
# COMPACT_ATOMS: atom_id res chain seq x y z
N MET A 1 -13.64 -87.01 -37.74
CA MET A 1 -12.63 -87.42 -36.76
C MET A 1 -11.68 -86.26 -36.59
N ASP A 2 -12.10 -85.31 -35.75
CA ASP A 2 -11.48 -84.93 -34.48
C ASP A 2 -9.93 -84.91 -34.46
N ASP A 3 -9.23 -83.94 -33.86
CA ASP A 3 -9.65 -83.10 -32.75
C ASP A 3 -8.76 -81.86 -32.55
N HIS A 4 -9.29 -80.96 -31.72
CA HIS A 4 -8.93 -79.63 -31.22
C HIS A 4 -7.47 -79.17 -31.02
N GLY A 5 -7.31 -77.83 -31.04
CA GLY A 5 -6.18 -77.12 -30.42
C GLY A 5 -6.16 -75.59 -30.61
N ASN A 6 -7.05 -74.89 -29.91
CA ASN A 6 -7.26 -73.44 -29.86
C ASN A 6 -6.00 -72.60 -29.50
N HIS A 7 -5.76 -71.48 -30.19
CA HIS A 7 -5.54 -70.15 -29.57
C HIS A 7 -5.36 -69.00 -30.58
N GLY A 8 -6.19 -67.97 -30.43
CA GLY A 8 -5.73 -66.58 -30.46
C GLY A 8 -5.84 -65.80 -31.78
N ASN A 9 -7.07 -65.52 -32.20
CA ASN A 9 -7.40 -64.59 -33.27
C ASN A 9 -7.26 -63.12 -32.79
N HIS A 10 -6.65 -62.22 -33.57
CA HIS A 10 -7.33 -61.02 -34.09
C HIS A 10 -6.40 -60.10 -34.89
N ALA A 11 -6.84 -59.86 -36.13
CA ALA A 11 -6.22 -59.04 -37.14
C ALA A 11 -6.45 -57.53 -36.92
N ASN A 12 -5.46 -56.77 -37.41
CA ASN A 12 -5.40 -55.33 -37.52
C ASN A 12 -6.60 -54.72 -38.26
N HIS A 13 -7.30 -53.78 -37.60
CA HIS A 13 -7.98 -52.68 -38.29
C HIS A 13 -7.42 -51.35 -37.77
N ALA A 14 -6.79 -50.62 -38.68
CA ALA A 14 -6.27 -49.28 -38.47
C ALA A 14 -7.41 -48.29 -38.22
N ASN A 15 -7.38 -47.60 -37.07
CA ASN A 15 -8.19 -46.42 -36.81
C ASN A 15 -7.26 -45.22 -36.58
N HIS A 16 -7.19 -44.34 -37.57
CA HIS A 16 -6.58 -43.01 -37.45
C HIS A 16 -7.34 -42.19 -36.41
N THR A 17 -6.79 -42.12 -35.19
CA THR A 17 -7.15 -41.07 -34.21
C THR A 17 -5.92 -40.21 -33.96
N GLY A 18 -5.79 -39.16 -34.76
CA GLY A 18 -4.88 -38.05 -34.48
C GLY A 18 -5.37 -37.33 -33.23
N GLN A 19 -4.91 -37.75 -32.06
CA GLN A 19 -5.00 -36.93 -30.84
C GLN A 19 -4.13 -35.68 -31.04
N ARG A 20 -4.73 -34.61 -31.56
CA ARG A 20 -4.27 -33.25 -31.30
C ARG A 20 -4.31 -33.06 -29.78
N ARG A 21 -3.16 -33.25 -29.12
CA ARG A 21 -2.91 -32.70 -27.79
C ARG A 21 -3.08 -31.19 -27.91
N SER A 22 -4.29 -30.70 -27.64
CA SER A 22 -4.52 -29.31 -27.30
C SER A 22 -3.64 -29.02 -26.10
N ARG A 23 -2.48 -28.41 -26.34
CA ARG A 23 -1.75 -27.72 -25.27
C ARG A 23 -2.76 -26.72 -24.72
N ARG A 24 -3.32 -26.98 -23.54
CA ARG A 24 -4.03 -25.95 -22.78
C ARG A 24 -3.05 -24.81 -22.62
N ILE A 25 -3.15 -23.80 -23.48
CA ILE A 25 -2.40 -22.56 -23.33
C ILE A 25 -2.93 -21.98 -22.03
N SER A 26 -2.08 -21.98 -21.01
CA SER A 26 -2.38 -21.30 -19.76
C SER A 26 -2.60 -19.83 -20.11
N LEU A 27 -3.85 -19.37 -20.02
CA LEU A 27 -4.21 -17.97 -20.24
C LEU A 27 -3.59 -17.05 -19.17
N SER A 28 -3.16 -17.61 -18.05
CA SER A 28 -2.50 -16.86 -16.98
C SER A 28 -1.03 -16.61 -17.32
N ALA A 29 -0.61 -15.34 -17.33
CA ALA A 29 0.79 -14.97 -17.42
C ALA A 29 1.63 -15.57 -16.26
N PRO A 30 2.93 -15.86 -16.49
CA PRO A 30 3.83 -16.33 -15.44
C PRO A 30 3.94 -15.30 -14.30
N PRO A 31 4.37 -15.73 -13.10
CA PRO A 31 4.70 -14.82 -12.00
C PRO A 31 5.57 -13.67 -12.46
N ALA A 32 5.30 -12.47 -11.94
CA ALA A 32 6.17 -11.36 -12.23
C ALA A 32 7.61 -11.62 -11.73
N THR A 33 8.61 -11.37 -12.57
CA THR A 33 10.04 -11.45 -12.25
C THR A 33 10.78 -10.19 -12.71
N PRO A 34 11.77 -9.70 -11.96
CA PRO A 34 12.50 -8.51 -12.39
C PRO A 34 13.14 -8.73 -13.76
N SER A 35 13.14 -7.69 -14.59
CA SER A 35 13.62 -7.74 -15.97
C SER A 35 15.13 -8.03 -16.04
N ARG A 36 15.60 -8.52 -17.18
CA ARG A 36 17.03 -8.84 -17.39
C ARG A 36 17.90 -7.58 -17.34
N THR A 37 17.41 -6.48 -17.91
CA THR A 37 18.03 -5.16 -17.92
C THR A 37 18.20 -4.58 -16.51
N GLU A 38 17.20 -4.72 -15.63
CA GLU A 38 17.32 -4.30 -14.23
C GLU A 38 18.38 -5.07 -13.46
N ARG A 39 18.52 -6.38 -13.73
CA ARG A 39 19.53 -7.20 -13.05
C ARG A 39 20.95 -6.87 -13.48
N SER A 40 21.13 -6.31 -14.68
CA SER A 40 22.44 -5.87 -15.18
C SER A 40 22.85 -4.47 -14.73
N ARG A 41 21.97 -3.71 -14.05
CA ARG A 41 22.34 -2.39 -13.52
C ARG A 41 23.38 -2.50 -12.41
N GLY A 42 24.32 -1.56 -12.42
CA GLY A 42 25.31 -1.40 -11.36
C GLY A 42 24.66 -0.97 -10.06
N ARG A 43 25.15 -1.52 -8.94
CA ARG A 43 24.69 -1.18 -7.59
C ARG A 43 25.63 -0.17 -6.95
N SER A 44 25.10 0.70 -6.10
CA SER A 44 25.93 1.67 -5.40
C SER A 44 26.86 1.01 -4.38
N ILE A 45 27.95 1.69 -4.01
CA ILE A 45 28.86 1.19 -2.95
C ILE A 45 28.08 0.98 -1.65
N GLY A 46 27.18 1.91 -1.30
CA GLY A 46 26.33 1.81 -0.12
C GLY A 46 25.44 0.56 -0.09
N PHE A 47 24.97 0.10 -1.26
CA PHE A 47 24.24 -1.17 -1.35
C PHE A 47 25.09 -2.33 -0.83
N TYR A 48 26.33 -2.46 -1.30
CA TYR A 48 27.21 -3.57 -0.91
C TYR A 48 27.59 -3.49 0.57
N VAL A 49 27.83 -2.29 1.09
CA VAL A 49 28.10 -2.07 2.52
C VAL A 49 26.93 -2.59 3.37
N VAL A 50 25.69 -2.18 3.07
CA VAL A 50 24.50 -2.65 3.79
C VAL A 50 24.29 -4.16 3.62
N GLN A 51 24.47 -4.67 2.41
CA GLN A 51 24.31 -6.11 2.14
C GLN A 51 25.28 -6.95 2.99
N VAL A 52 26.56 -6.57 3.03
CA VAL A 52 27.61 -7.35 3.71
C VAL A 52 27.62 -7.14 5.22
N LEU A 53 27.44 -5.90 5.69
CA LEU A 53 27.59 -5.59 7.12
C LEU A 53 26.30 -5.77 7.93
N LEU A 54 25.13 -5.77 7.29
CA LEU A 54 23.84 -5.85 7.98
C LEU A 54 23.01 -7.06 7.57
N ILE A 55 22.71 -7.20 6.27
CA ILE A 55 21.74 -8.21 5.81
C ILE A 55 22.31 -9.62 5.86
N LEU A 56 23.52 -9.83 5.33
CA LEU A 56 24.15 -11.15 5.35
C LEU A 56 24.36 -11.70 6.77
N PRO A 57 24.86 -10.91 7.75
CA PRO A 57 24.96 -11.36 9.14
C PRO A 57 23.62 -11.81 9.72
N LEU A 58 22.54 -11.03 9.51
CA LEU A 58 21.20 -11.40 9.97
C LEU A 58 20.72 -12.73 9.38
N GLN A 59 21.00 -12.97 8.09
CA GLN A 59 20.67 -14.24 7.44
C GLN A 59 21.56 -15.40 7.92
N PHE A 60 22.81 -15.11 8.26
CA PHE A 60 23.77 -16.10 8.73
C PHE A 60 23.42 -16.63 10.13
N VAL A 61 22.73 -15.86 10.97
CA VAL A 61 22.28 -16.32 12.31
C VAL A 61 21.46 -17.62 12.22
N SER A 62 20.54 -17.72 11.26
CA SER A 62 19.71 -18.91 11.10
C SER A 62 20.52 -20.10 10.55
N VAL A 63 21.45 -19.85 9.63
CA VAL A 63 22.36 -20.88 9.09
C VAL A 63 23.28 -21.41 10.20
N TYR A 64 23.87 -20.50 10.98
CA TYR A 64 24.69 -20.84 12.13
C TYR A 64 23.91 -21.67 13.15
N SER A 65 22.64 -21.33 13.41
CA SER A 65 21.77 -22.10 14.30
C SER A 65 21.54 -23.53 13.82
N VAL A 66 21.42 -23.76 12.50
CA VAL A 66 21.37 -25.12 11.92
C VAL A 66 22.67 -25.87 12.20
N VAL A 67 23.82 -25.26 11.86
CA VAL A 67 25.14 -25.88 12.04
C VAL A 67 25.40 -26.20 13.51
N TYR A 68 25.05 -25.29 14.42
CA TYR A 68 25.19 -25.46 15.85
C TYR A 68 24.40 -26.68 16.36
N VAL A 69 23.11 -26.78 16.02
CA VAL A 69 22.27 -27.91 16.43
C VAL A 69 22.78 -29.24 15.86
N ILE A 70 23.24 -29.26 14.61
CA ILE A 70 23.86 -30.46 14.03
C ILE A 70 25.13 -30.84 14.81
N ALA A 71 26.01 -29.88 15.09
CA ALA A 71 27.25 -30.13 15.82
C ALA A 71 27.00 -30.66 17.25
N MET A 72 25.89 -30.27 17.89
CA MET A 72 25.48 -30.83 19.18
C MET A 72 25.15 -32.33 19.12
N CYS A 73 24.72 -32.85 17.97
CA CYS A 73 24.49 -34.27 17.76
C CYS A 73 25.79 -35.08 17.57
N PHE A 74 26.92 -34.42 17.31
CA PHE A 74 28.22 -35.06 17.07
C PHE A 74 29.28 -34.58 18.08
N PRO A 75 29.55 -35.34 19.15
CA PRO A 75 30.45 -34.94 20.23
C PRO A 75 31.87 -34.53 19.77
N SER A 76 32.35 -35.07 18.64
CA SER A 76 33.66 -34.77 18.07
C SER A 76 33.75 -33.42 17.34
N MET A 77 32.62 -32.78 17.05
CA MET A 77 32.53 -31.52 16.30
C MET A 77 31.88 -30.40 17.13
N ALA A 78 31.57 -30.66 18.41
CA ALA A 78 30.83 -29.73 19.24
C ALA A 78 31.64 -28.44 19.45
N PRO A 79 31.12 -27.27 19.03
CA PRO A 79 31.72 -25.99 19.41
C PRO A 79 31.74 -25.83 20.94
N GLN A 80 32.54 -24.89 21.46
CA GLN A 80 32.45 -24.51 22.87
C GLN A 80 30.98 -24.21 23.21
N ARG A 81 30.39 -25.04 24.08
CA ARG A 81 28.97 -24.95 24.41
C ARG A 81 28.66 -23.59 25.02
N SER A 82 27.65 -22.93 24.48
CA SER A 82 27.10 -21.69 25.01
C SER A 82 25.66 -21.95 25.41
N LEU A 83 25.35 -21.83 26.70
CA LEU A 83 24.00 -22.01 27.22
C LEU A 83 22.96 -21.16 26.47
N LEU A 84 23.36 -19.96 26.02
CA LEU A 84 22.50 -19.10 25.21
C LEU A 84 22.17 -19.73 23.85
N MET A 85 23.18 -20.27 23.15
CA MET A 85 22.98 -20.92 21.84
C MET A 85 22.28 -22.27 21.96
N ASP A 86 22.51 -22.99 23.06
CA ASP A 86 21.83 -24.25 23.39
C ASP A 86 20.30 -24.07 23.44
N ILE A 87 19.83 -22.88 23.84
CA ILE A 87 18.41 -22.52 23.88
C ILE A 87 17.98 -21.82 22.59
N TYR A 88 18.76 -20.84 22.13
CA TYR A 88 18.37 -20.00 20.99
C TYR A 88 18.31 -20.78 19.68
N ALA A 89 19.30 -21.63 19.38
CA ALA A 89 19.37 -22.29 18.08
C ALA A 89 18.16 -23.22 17.82
N PRO A 90 17.72 -24.08 18.77
CA PRO A 90 16.48 -24.84 18.59
C PRO A 90 15.24 -23.96 18.37
N LEU A 91 15.11 -22.85 19.12
CA LEU A 91 13.99 -21.92 18.97
C LEU A 91 14.00 -21.21 17.61
N GLU A 92 15.18 -20.81 17.12
CA GLU A 92 15.36 -20.25 15.78
C GLU A 92 14.95 -21.24 14.70
N LEU A 93 15.28 -22.53 14.83
CA LEU A 93 14.88 -23.56 13.87
C LEU A 93 13.36 -23.79 13.86
N LEU A 94 12.74 -23.87 15.04
CA LEU A 94 11.28 -23.97 15.16
C LEU A 94 10.59 -22.75 14.57
N PHE A 95 11.12 -21.55 14.85
CA PHE A 95 10.63 -20.31 14.29
C PHE A 95 10.78 -20.26 12.77
N TYR A 96 11.93 -20.66 12.23
CA TYR A 96 12.16 -20.76 10.78
C TYR A 96 11.16 -21.72 10.12
N ALA A 97 10.92 -22.90 10.72
CA ALA A 97 9.93 -23.85 10.23
C ALA A 97 8.53 -23.26 10.23
N TRP A 98 8.13 -22.56 11.31
CA TRP A 98 6.85 -21.86 11.36
C TRP A 98 6.75 -20.75 10.31
N MET A 99 7.80 -19.94 10.12
CA MET A 99 7.86 -18.90 9.08
C MET A 99 7.75 -19.49 7.67
N PHE A 100 8.36 -20.65 7.43
CA PHE A 100 8.26 -21.37 6.16
C PHE A 100 6.83 -21.87 5.88
N LEU A 101 6.15 -22.42 6.90
CA LEU A 101 4.75 -22.81 6.78
C LEU A 101 3.84 -21.60 6.56
N SER A 102 4.07 -20.51 7.30
CA SER A 102 3.38 -19.23 7.12
C SER A 102 3.56 -18.69 5.70
N HIS A 103 4.78 -18.71 5.17
CA HIS A 103 5.07 -18.33 3.79
C HIS A 103 4.27 -19.16 2.78
N ARG A 104 4.17 -20.48 2.98
CA ARG A 104 3.33 -21.34 2.11
C ARG A 104 1.84 -21.00 2.22
N HIS A 105 1.36 -20.65 3.41
CA HIS A 105 -0.03 -20.29 3.63
C HIS A 105 -0.43 -19.02 2.87
N ILE A 106 0.41 -17.98 2.91
CA ILE A 106 0.14 -16.68 2.28
C ILE A 106 0.26 -16.70 0.74
N GLN A 107 0.76 -17.80 0.14
CA GLN A 107 0.81 -17.90 -1.32
C GLN A 107 -0.58 -17.98 -1.97
N ARG A 108 -1.62 -18.36 -1.22
CA ARG A 108 -2.99 -18.44 -1.73
C ARG A 108 -3.42 -17.08 -2.29
N ILE A 109 -3.96 -17.11 -3.50
CA ILE A 109 -4.49 -15.94 -4.21
C ILE A 109 -5.63 -15.33 -3.39
N SER A 110 -5.65 -14.00 -3.30
CA SER A 110 -6.75 -13.27 -2.67
C SER A 110 -7.72 -12.82 -3.75
N LEU A 111 -8.96 -13.30 -3.69
CA LEU A 111 -10.02 -12.86 -4.61
C LEU A 111 -10.56 -11.49 -4.16
N PRO A 112 -11.02 -10.67 -5.11
CA PRO A 112 -11.56 -9.36 -4.78
C PRO A 112 -12.80 -9.49 -3.86
N PRO A 113 -13.10 -8.44 -3.08
CA PRO A 113 -14.32 -8.41 -2.26
C PRO A 113 -15.59 -8.59 -3.10
N PRO A 114 -16.71 -9.07 -2.51
CA PRO A 114 -17.95 -9.33 -3.24
C PRO A 114 -18.56 -8.11 -3.95
N HIS A 115 -18.28 -6.90 -3.47
CA HIS A 115 -18.76 -5.65 -4.07
C HIS A 115 -18.01 -5.27 -5.36
N PHE A 116 -16.92 -5.98 -5.69
CA PHE A 116 -16.12 -5.72 -6.89
C PHE A 116 -16.79 -6.33 -8.12
N THR A 117 -17.73 -5.59 -8.69
CA THR A 117 -18.46 -5.97 -9.90
C THR A 117 -17.77 -5.43 -11.15
N PRO A 118 -17.96 -6.06 -12.34
CA PRO A 118 -17.47 -5.51 -13.60
C PRO A 118 -17.95 -4.07 -13.85
N THR A 119 -19.17 -3.75 -13.41
CA THR A 119 -19.73 -2.38 -13.48
C THR A 119 -18.89 -1.41 -12.65
N PHE A 120 -18.70 -1.70 -11.36
CA PHE A 120 -17.86 -0.87 -10.49
C PHE A 120 -16.46 -0.67 -11.06
N ALA A 121 -15.85 -1.73 -11.58
CA ALA A 121 -14.54 -1.65 -12.19
C ALA A 121 -14.52 -0.74 -13.43
N LYS A 122 -15.52 -0.87 -14.31
CA LYS A 122 -15.68 -0.01 -15.50
C LYS A 122 -15.83 1.46 -15.12
N ASP A 123 -16.63 1.75 -14.09
CA ASP A 123 -16.88 3.12 -13.62
C ASP A 123 -15.58 3.76 -13.10
N VAL A 124 -14.86 3.04 -12.24
CA VAL A 124 -13.54 3.49 -11.74
C VAL A 124 -12.58 3.73 -12.90
N PHE A 125 -12.57 2.86 -13.90
CA PHE A 125 -11.66 2.95 -15.03
C PHE A 125 -11.97 4.10 -15.99
N ILE A 126 -13.23 4.33 -16.34
CA ILE A 126 -13.64 5.48 -17.16
C ILE A 126 -13.27 6.78 -16.45
N ARG A 127 -13.50 6.84 -15.15
CA ARG A 127 -13.10 7.99 -14.32
C ARG A 127 -11.59 8.22 -14.37
N ILE A 128 -10.78 7.18 -14.18
CA ILE A 128 -9.31 7.27 -14.31
C ILE A 128 -8.92 7.82 -15.68
N LEU A 129 -9.49 7.30 -16.77
CA LEU A 129 -9.15 7.75 -18.12
C LEU A 129 -9.53 9.23 -18.36
N THR A 130 -10.60 9.70 -17.72
CA THR A 130 -11.07 11.08 -17.79
C THR A 130 -10.16 12.02 -16.99
N ASP A 131 -9.76 11.62 -15.79
CA ASP A 131 -8.88 12.40 -14.91
C ASP A 131 -7.40 12.34 -15.34
N PHE A 132 -7.02 11.34 -16.14
CA PHE A 132 -5.66 11.24 -16.66
C PHE A 132 -5.40 12.39 -17.63
N LYS A 133 -4.55 13.34 -17.24
CA LYS A 133 -4.08 14.43 -18.10
C LYS A 133 -2.56 14.45 -18.06
N ALA A 134 -1.93 14.69 -19.22
CA ALA A 134 -0.49 14.92 -19.30
C ALA A 134 -0.06 15.86 -18.18
N ALA A 135 0.85 15.39 -17.36
CA ALA A 135 1.62 16.22 -16.47
C ALA A 135 3.05 16.12 -16.98
N ASP A 136 3.66 17.26 -17.28
CA ASP A 136 5.08 17.33 -17.61
C ASP A 136 5.85 17.08 -16.30
N THR A 137 5.91 15.80 -15.94
CA THR A 137 6.43 15.27 -14.68
C THR A 137 7.44 14.21 -15.04
N ARG A 138 8.46 14.01 -14.19
CA ARG A 138 9.67 13.22 -14.47
C ARG A 138 9.37 12.01 -15.37
N ARG A 139 9.99 11.97 -16.54
CA ARG A 139 9.85 10.86 -17.49
C ARG A 139 10.47 9.60 -16.90
N ILE A 140 9.98 8.42 -17.31
CA ILE A 140 10.58 7.14 -16.87
C ILE A 140 12.08 7.09 -17.18
N SER A 141 12.52 7.71 -18.28
CA SER A 141 13.94 7.85 -18.64
C SER A 141 14.75 8.75 -17.69
N GLU A 142 14.14 9.81 -17.15
CA GLU A 142 14.79 10.75 -16.22
C GLU A 142 14.88 10.19 -14.80
N TRP A 143 14.10 9.14 -14.49
CA TRP A 143 14.22 8.41 -13.24
C TRP A 143 15.53 7.63 -13.13
N GLU A 144 16.20 7.45 -14.27
CA GLU A 144 17.42 6.66 -14.39
C GLU A 144 18.69 7.48 -14.11
N GLU A 145 18.61 8.82 -14.18
CA GLU A 145 19.76 9.73 -14.05
C GLU A 145 19.97 10.27 -12.62
N CYS A 146 18.92 10.39 -11.80
CA CYS A 146 19.02 11.00 -10.47
C CYS A 146 19.75 10.16 -9.39
N ASP A 147 20.21 8.94 -9.70
CA ASP A 147 21.06 8.17 -8.77
C ASP A 147 22.53 8.65 -8.77
N GLY A 148 22.87 9.66 -9.57
CA GLY A 148 24.15 10.37 -9.48
C GLY A 148 24.10 11.77 -10.11
N VAL A 149 24.57 12.75 -9.33
CA VAL A 149 24.92 14.14 -9.71
C VAL A 149 23.90 15.23 -9.31
N THR A 150 24.51 16.29 -8.78
CA THR A 150 24.04 17.51 -8.11
C THR A 150 23.34 18.53 -9.01
N ASP A 151 22.40 19.25 -8.38
CA ASP A 151 21.70 20.49 -8.74
C ASP A 151 22.14 21.27 -9.99
N THR A 152 21.15 21.58 -10.85
CA THR A 152 20.80 22.95 -11.25
C THR A 152 19.37 22.95 -11.82
N ALA A 153 18.40 23.57 -11.13
CA ALA A 153 17.05 23.80 -11.65
C ALA A 153 16.85 25.28 -11.99
N ASP A 154 16.36 25.56 -13.20
CA ASP A 154 15.85 26.88 -13.61
C ASP A 154 14.31 26.89 -13.54
N PRO A 155 13.69 28.02 -13.16
CA PRO A 155 12.25 28.10 -12.91
C PRO A 155 11.45 28.40 -14.20
N ALA A 156 10.34 27.70 -14.40
CA ALA A 156 9.36 28.03 -15.43
C ALA A 156 8.15 28.80 -14.86
N ASP A 157 7.79 29.88 -15.54
CA ASP A 157 6.81 30.91 -15.20
C ASP A 157 5.33 30.44 -15.09
N PRO A 158 4.47 31.20 -14.39
CA PRO A 158 3.09 30.84 -14.09
C PRO A 158 2.12 31.30 -15.21
N ALA A 159 1.14 30.46 -15.54
CA ALA A 159 -0.01 30.86 -16.37
C ALA A 159 -1.26 31.08 -15.50
N ASP A 160 -1.94 32.19 -15.77
CA ASP A 160 -3.05 32.82 -15.05
C ASP A 160 -4.38 32.03 -15.02
N PRO A 161 -5.33 32.40 -14.11
CA PRO A 161 -6.53 31.64 -13.79
C PRO A 161 -7.77 32.09 -14.57
N LEU A 162 -8.71 31.17 -14.81
CA LEU A 162 -10.07 31.49 -15.23
C LEU A 162 -11.11 30.83 -14.31
N SER A 163 -12.23 31.53 -14.21
CA SER A 163 -13.12 31.72 -13.07
C SER A 163 -14.38 30.85 -13.06
N ASP A 164 -15.00 30.82 -11.87
CA ASP A 164 -16.43 30.73 -11.55
C ASP A 164 -17.28 29.56 -12.06
N ALA A 165 -17.59 28.65 -11.14
CA ALA A 165 -18.96 28.19 -10.90
C ALA A 165 -19.02 27.47 -9.54
N ALA A 166 -19.45 28.20 -8.51
CA ALA A 166 -19.82 27.66 -7.20
C ALA A 166 -21.25 28.11 -6.91
N ALA A 167 -22.20 27.19 -7.05
CA ALA A 167 -23.47 27.23 -6.33
C ALA A 167 -24.18 25.88 -6.45
N ASP A 168 -24.72 25.47 -5.31
CA ASP A 168 -25.87 24.58 -5.15
C ASP A 168 -25.61 23.06 -5.08
N MET A 169 -25.28 22.58 -3.88
CA MET A 169 -25.28 21.17 -3.52
C MET A 169 -25.79 21.00 -2.09
N SER A 170 -27.11 21.02 -1.93
CA SER A 170 -27.73 20.37 -0.77
C SER A 170 -29.03 19.69 -1.20
N ARG A 171 -29.14 18.40 -0.83
CA ARG A 171 -30.26 17.45 -1.01
C ARG A 171 -30.13 16.55 -2.26
N HIS A 172 -29.79 15.27 -2.04
CA HIS A 172 -30.56 14.07 -2.48
C HIS A 172 -29.73 12.77 -2.42
N ARG A 173 -29.61 12.18 -1.22
CA ARG A 173 -28.88 10.91 -1.00
C ARG A 173 -29.69 9.65 -1.33
N SER A 174 -30.57 9.73 -2.33
CA SER A 174 -31.44 8.60 -2.72
C SER A 174 -31.73 8.53 -4.23
N GLN A 175 -31.10 9.40 -5.05
CA GLN A 175 -31.13 9.36 -6.52
C GLN A 175 -29.77 8.97 -7.16
N ASP A 176 -28.70 8.89 -6.36
CA ASP A 176 -27.31 8.76 -6.86
C ASP A 176 -27.07 7.51 -7.74
N HIS A 177 -27.72 6.38 -7.49
CA HIS A 177 -27.42 5.14 -8.23
C HIS A 177 -27.92 5.10 -9.68
N ASP A 178 -28.97 5.84 -10.03
CA ASP A 178 -29.47 5.91 -11.41
C ASP A 178 -28.82 7.08 -12.17
N GLN A 179 -28.48 8.17 -11.48
CA GLN A 179 -27.85 9.36 -12.06
C GLN A 179 -26.37 9.11 -12.42
N ASP A 180 -25.65 8.33 -11.60
CA ASP A 180 -24.27 7.89 -11.90
C ASP A 180 -24.21 7.06 -13.19
N ARG A 181 -25.19 6.17 -13.44
CA ARG A 181 -25.21 5.35 -14.67
C ARG A 181 -25.35 6.18 -15.94
N ASP A 182 -26.21 7.20 -15.91
CA ASP A 182 -26.44 8.06 -17.06
C ASP A 182 -25.23 8.98 -17.31
N GLU A 183 -24.63 9.58 -16.28
CA GLU A 183 -23.37 10.34 -16.42
C GLU A 183 -22.22 9.48 -16.95
N HIS A 184 -22.10 8.21 -16.51
CA HIS A 184 -21.02 7.32 -16.94
C HIS A 184 -21.18 6.81 -18.38
N ALA A 185 -22.41 6.54 -18.83
CA ALA A 185 -22.69 6.27 -20.24
C ALA A 185 -22.33 7.47 -21.12
N HIS A 186 -22.59 8.70 -20.64
CA HIS A 186 -22.14 9.92 -21.30
C HIS A 186 -20.61 10.06 -21.33
N LEU A 187 -19.89 9.73 -20.25
CA LEU A 187 -18.43 9.82 -20.18
C LEU A 187 -17.70 8.86 -21.13
N GLU A 188 -18.22 7.64 -21.34
CA GLU A 188 -17.65 6.68 -22.30
C GLU A 188 -17.65 7.21 -23.75
N HIS A 189 -18.71 7.95 -24.12
CA HIS A 189 -18.84 8.59 -25.42
C HIS A 189 -17.93 9.81 -25.61
N HIS A 190 -17.49 10.45 -24.53
CA HIS A 190 -16.65 11.66 -24.56
C HIS A 190 -15.14 11.43 -24.45
N LEU A 191 -14.67 10.19 -24.27
CA LEU A 191 -13.23 9.90 -24.25
C LEU A 191 -12.62 10.14 -25.65
N PRO A 192 -11.76 11.15 -25.86
CA PRO A 192 -11.22 11.44 -27.19
C PRO A 192 -10.23 10.36 -27.62
N ASN A 193 -10.26 10.01 -28.91
CA ASN A 193 -9.18 9.24 -29.53
C ASN A 193 -7.97 10.16 -29.65
N LEU A 194 -6.90 9.82 -28.94
CA LEU A 194 -5.67 10.60 -29.03
C LEU A 194 -4.81 10.11 -30.21
N PRO A 195 -4.16 11.01 -30.96
CA PRO A 195 -3.07 10.64 -31.85
C PRO A 195 -1.93 9.95 -31.10
N TYR A 196 -1.17 9.09 -31.80
CA TYR A 196 -0.02 8.41 -31.21
C TYR A 196 1.00 9.38 -30.61
N ASP A 197 1.29 10.48 -31.31
CA ASP A 197 2.27 11.49 -30.93
C ASP A 197 1.72 12.55 -29.95
N ASP A 198 0.46 12.43 -29.52
CA ASP A 198 -0.10 13.33 -28.51
C ASP A 198 0.68 13.18 -27.19
N PRO A 199 1.16 14.28 -26.57
CA PRO A 199 1.87 14.22 -25.29
C PRO A 199 1.10 13.49 -24.18
N LYS A 200 -0.24 13.57 -24.17
CA LYS A 200 -1.10 12.83 -23.22
C LYS A 200 -1.11 11.35 -23.50
N ALA A 201 -1.09 10.95 -24.78
CA ALA A 201 -1.00 9.55 -25.16
C ALA A 201 0.37 8.99 -24.79
N PHE A 202 1.44 9.76 -25.04
CA PHE A 202 2.80 9.39 -24.63
C PHE A 202 2.91 9.21 -23.10
N ASP A 203 2.51 10.21 -22.31
CA ASP A 203 2.51 10.12 -20.83
C ASP A 203 1.69 8.92 -20.33
N PHE A 204 0.52 8.67 -20.93
CA PHE A 204 -0.30 7.52 -20.58
C PHE A 204 0.40 6.20 -20.88
N ARG A 205 1.06 6.07 -22.04
CA ARG A 205 1.87 4.89 -22.37
C ARG A 205 2.98 4.68 -21.34
N GLU A 206 3.72 5.73 -20.98
CA GLU A 206 4.76 5.65 -19.96
C GLU A 206 4.18 5.12 -18.64
N LYS A 207 3.10 5.73 -18.14
CA LYS A 207 2.49 5.30 -16.87
C LYS A 207 1.93 3.89 -16.93
N VAL A 208 1.34 3.47 -18.03
CA VAL A 208 0.90 2.07 -18.19
C VAL A 208 2.08 1.09 -18.19
N ARG A 209 3.21 1.42 -18.85
CA ARG A 209 4.41 0.55 -18.91
C ARG A 209 4.97 0.19 -17.53
N THR A 210 4.74 1.01 -16.51
CA THR A 210 5.15 0.72 -15.12
C THR A 210 4.55 -0.61 -14.62
N TRP A 211 3.30 -0.92 -14.98
CA TRP A 211 2.65 -2.19 -14.69
C TRP A 211 3.23 -3.38 -15.46
N PHE A 212 3.99 -3.11 -16.51
CA PHE A 212 4.69 -4.10 -17.33
C PHE A 212 6.20 -4.14 -17.02
N SER A 213 6.58 -3.71 -15.81
CA SER A 213 7.98 -3.60 -15.36
C SER A 213 8.85 -2.79 -16.31
N MET A 214 8.32 -1.66 -16.76
CA MET A 214 8.97 -0.71 -17.67
C MET A 214 9.32 -1.28 -19.06
N ALA A 215 8.69 -2.39 -19.46
CA ALA A 215 8.89 -2.96 -20.80
C ALA A 215 8.64 -1.93 -21.91
N GLU A 216 9.37 -2.05 -23.02
CA GLU A 216 9.15 -1.23 -24.21
C GLU A 216 7.70 -1.33 -24.69
N TRP A 217 7.10 -0.21 -25.10
CA TRP A 217 5.69 -0.17 -25.49
C TRP A 217 5.34 -1.19 -26.57
N GLY A 218 6.18 -1.29 -27.62
CA GLY A 218 5.99 -2.23 -28.72
C GLY A 218 6.16 -3.71 -28.35
N ALA A 219 6.60 -4.01 -27.12
CA ALA A 219 6.65 -5.36 -26.59
C ALA A 219 5.31 -5.79 -25.97
N ILE A 220 4.44 -4.86 -25.58
CA ILE A 220 3.18 -5.19 -24.90
C ILE A 220 2.17 -5.66 -25.94
N THR A 221 1.76 -6.94 -25.88
CA THR A 221 0.77 -7.48 -26.81
C THR A 221 -0.66 -7.27 -26.30
N HIS A 222 -1.63 -7.48 -27.19
CA HIS A 222 -3.04 -7.45 -26.83
C HIS A 222 -3.37 -8.43 -25.69
N THR A 223 -2.82 -9.65 -25.74
CA THR A 223 -3.01 -10.64 -24.66
C THR A 223 -2.35 -10.23 -23.34
N ASP A 224 -1.18 -9.57 -23.39
CA ASP A 224 -0.54 -9.04 -22.18
C ASP A 224 -1.42 -7.94 -21.55
N MET A 225 -2.01 -7.06 -22.37
CA MET A 225 -2.94 -6.02 -21.92
C MET A 225 -4.21 -6.62 -21.30
N LEU A 226 -4.86 -7.59 -21.95
CA LEU A 226 -6.02 -8.29 -21.38
C LEU A 226 -5.67 -8.99 -20.05
N THR A 227 -4.46 -9.52 -19.92
CA THR A 227 -4.00 -10.15 -18.68
C THR A 227 -3.88 -9.13 -17.54
N TRP A 228 -3.29 -7.97 -17.82
CA TRP A 228 -3.22 -6.87 -16.85
C TRP A 228 -4.59 -6.32 -16.51
N LEU A 229 -5.48 -6.11 -17.50
CA LEU A 229 -6.86 -5.65 -17.29
C LEU A 229 -7.65 -6.64 -16.45
N SER A 230 -7.54 -7.95 -16.70
CA SER A 230 -8.22 -8.97 -15.88
C SER A 230 -7.83 -8.87 -14.41
N TRP A 231 -6.55 -8.60 -14.13
CA TRP A 231 -6.08 -8.42 -12.77
C TRP A 231 -6.50 -7.06 -12.19
N SER A 232 -6.18 -5.96 -12.85
CA SER A 232 -6.40 -4.62 -12.33
C SER A 232 -7.90 -4.33 -12.15
N MET A 233 -8.72 -4.74 -13.11
CA MET A 233 -10.15 -4.46 -13.15
C MET A 233 -11.00 -5.51 -12.45
N LEU A 234 -10.60 -6.78 -12.45
CA LEU A 234 -11.43 -7.85 -11.90
C LEU A 234 -10.75 -8.62 -10.77
N GLY A 235 -9.50 -8.32 -10.42
CA GLY A 235 -8.77 -8.99 -9.35
C GLY A 235 -8.52 -10.49 -9.59
N VAL A 236 -8.73 -10.98 -10.81
CA VAL A 236 -8.71 -12.42 -11.14
C VAL A 236 -7.79 -12.75 -12.31
N PRO A 237 -7.29 -14.00 -12.39
CA PRO A 237 -6.58 -14.47 -13.57
C PRO A 237 -7.43 -14.39 -14.84
N LEU A 238 -6.78 -14.13 -15.98
CA LEU A 238 -7.43 -14.07 -17.28
C LEU A 238 -8.15 -15.38 -17.59
N SER A 239 -9.42 -15.27 -17.97
CA SER A 239 -10.27 -16.39 -18.36
C SER A 239 -11.16 -16.00 -19.54
N HIS A 240 -11.54 -16.99 -20.36
CA HIS A 240 -12.41 -16.76 -21.52
C HIS A 240 -13.73 -16.07 -21.19
N ARG A 241 -14.27 -16.29 -19.97
CA ARG A 241 -15.52 -15.67 -19.51
C ARG A 241 -15.43 -14.15 -19.46
N ASN A 242 -14.27 -13.61 -19.13
CA ASN A 242 -14.09 -12.19 -18.88
C ASN A 242 -13.65 -11.43 -20.15
N VAL A 243 -13.20 -12.15 -21.19
CA VAL A 243 -12.65 -11.54 -22.41
C VAL A 243 -13.57 -10.49 -23.02
N PRO A 244 -14.89 -10.71 -23.23
CA PRO A 244 -15.75 -9.70 -23.87
C PRO A 244 -15.72 -8.33 -23.18
N PHE A 245 -15.77 -8.33 -21.84
CA PHE A 245 -15.65 -7.11 -21.04
C PHE A 245 -14.25 -6.49 -21.15
N LEU A 246 -13.20 -7.32 -21.09
CA LEU A 246 -11.82 -6.85 -21.15
C LEU A 246 -11.46 -6.27 -22.53
N GLU A 247 -12.07 -6.75 -23.61
CA GLU A 247 -11.95 -6.21 -24.97
C GLU A 247 -12.56 -4.80 -25.08
N GLU A 248 -13.63 -4.50 -24.35
CA GLU A 248 -14.15 -3.13 -24.24
C GLU A 248 -13.14 -2.23 -23.54
N CYS A 249 -12.60 -2.67 -22.40
CA CYS A 249 -11.59 -1.91 -21.67
C CYS A 249 -10.30 -1.71 -22.51
N ALA A 250 -9.84 -2.75 -23.21
CA ALA A 250 -8.66 -2.68 -24.07
C ALA A 250 -8.83 -1.63 -25.17
N ARG A 251 -10.00 -1.58 -25.81
CA ARG A 251 -10.31 -0.53 -26.79
C ARG A 251 -10.24 0.87 -26.20
N LEU A 252 -10.70 1.08 -24.96
CA LEU A 252 -10.55 2.37 -24.29
C LEU A 252 -9.09 2.73 -24.01
N VAL A 253 -8.26 1.75 -23.62
CA VAL A 253 -6.81 1.93 -23.50
C VAL A 253 -6.20 2.32 -24.85
N GLU A 254 -6.53 1.62 -25.94
CA GLU A 254 -6.02 1.90 -27.29
C GLU A 254 -6.40 3.30 -27.79
N ARG A 255 -7.64 3.73 -27.52
CA ARG A 255 -8.11 5.10 -27.82
C ARG A 255 -7.28 6.13 -27.06
N ARG A 256 -6.88 5.83 -25.82
CA ARG A 256 -6.10 6.73 -24.97
C ARG A 256 -4.61 6.74 -25.33
N THR A 257 -4.07 5.61 -25.78
CA THR A 257 -2.66 5.48 -26.18
C THR A 257 -2.43 5.88 -27.63
N GLY A 258 -3.49 6.06 -28.42
CA GLY A 258 -3.39 6.31 -29.86
C GLY A 258 -2.77 5.15 -30.63
N HIS A 259 -2.80 3.93 -30.07
CA HIS A 259 -2.12 2.77 -30.62
C HIS A 259 -2.87 1.48 -30.30
N ALA A 260 -3.19 0.70 -31.34
CA ALA A 260 -3.73 -0.64 -31.16
C ALA A 260 -2.64 -1.62 -30.69
N PHE A 261 -2.96 -2.54 -29.78
CA PHE A 261 -1.96 -3.49 -29.30
C PHE A 261 -1.68 -4.57 -30.36
N PRO A 262 -0.40 -4.92 -30.60
CA PRO A 262 -0.08 -5.96 -31.55
C PRO A 262 -0.55 -7.33 -31.03
N LEU A 263 -1.08 -8.15 -31.94
CA LEU A 263 -1.52 -9.51 -31.62
C LEU A 263 -0.33 -10.43 -31.29
N GLU A 264 0.77 -10.22 -32.01
CA GLU A 264 2.03 -10.94 -31.81
C GLU A 264 3.12 -9.99 -31.33
N ARG A 265 4.07 -10.55 -30.57
CA ARG A 265 5.20 -9.78 -30.05
C ARG A 265 6.15 -9.41 -31.18
N THR A 266 6.56 -8.14 -31.22
CA THR A 266 7.61 -7.67 -32.13
C THR A 266 8.87 -8.52 -32.00
N PRO A 267 9.41 -9.08 -33.10
CA PRO A 267 10.63 -9.88 -33.07
C PRO A 267 11.79 -9.12 -32.41
N GLY A 268 12.54 -9.81 -31.56
CA GLY A 268 13.68 -9.22 -30.84
C GLY A 268 13.34 -8.57 -29.50
N LEU A 269 12.06 -8.27 -29.22
CA LEU A 269 11.67 -7.69 -27.93
C LEU A 269 11.42 -8.77 -26.87
N ALA A 270 11.82 -8.48 -25.64
CA ALA A 270 11.61 -9.38 -24.50
C ALA A 270 10.12 -9.47 -24.11
N ARG A 271 9.75 -10.54 -23.42
CA ARG A 271 8.42 -10.66 -22.80
C ARG A 271 8.30 -9.72 -21.59
N PRO A 272 7.25 -8.87 -21.49
CA PRO A 272 7.06 -8.01 -20.35
C PRO A 272 6.74 -8.83 -19.12
N THR A 273 7.11 -8.26 -17.98
CA THR A 273 6.73 -8.76 -16.68
C THR A 273 5.49 -8.00 -16.23
N ILE A 274 4.35 -8.67 -16.20
CA ILE A 274 3.06 -8.09 -15.81
C ILE A 274 2.92 -8.14 -14.28
N ILE A 275 2.82 -6.99 -13.65
CA ILE A 275 2.66 -6.83 -12.20
C ILE A 275 1.20 -7.11 -11.82
N ARG A 276 0.99 -8.07 -10.91
CA ARG A 276 -0.34 -8.47 -10.43
C ARG A 276 -0.32 -8.76 -8.93
N LEU A 277 -0.45 -7.74 -8.10
CA LEU A 277 -0.23 -7.80 -6.64
C LEU A 277 -0.85 -9.01 -5.94
N ASN A 278 -2.19 -9.11 -5.94
CA ASN A 278 -2.94 -10.15 -5.23
C ASN A 278 -2.82 -11.56 -5.86
N ILE A 279 -2.19 -11.67 -7.03
CA ILE A 279 -2.06 -12.91 -7.79
C ILE A 279 -0.63 -13.44 -7.80
N ASP A 280 0.35 -12.56 -7.96
CA ASP A 280 1.76 -12.94 -8.04
C ASP A 280 2.22 -13.62 -6.73
N PRO A 281 3.22 -14.51 -6.79
CA PRO A 281 3.77 -15.14 -5.61
C PRO A 281 4.31 -14.12 -4.61
N VAL A 282 3.96 -14.28 -3.34
CA VAL A 282 4.46 -13.39 -2.29
C VAL A 282 5.95 -13.62 -2.10
N ARG A 283 6.74 -12.56 -2.30
CA ARG A 283 8.18 -12.59 -2.04
C ARG A 283 8.47 -12.26 -0.59
N THR A 284 9.07 -13.20 0.16
CA THR A 284 9.50 -12.96 1.55
C THR A 284 10.97 -13.31 1.75
N ARG A 285 11.60 -12.68 2.75
CA ARG A 285 12.96 -12.98 3.21
C ARG A 285 12.95 -13.21 4.71
N HIS A 286 13.66 -14.24 5.16
CA HIS A 286 13.71 -14.59 6.58
C HIS A 286 14.54 -13.59 7.39
N ARG A 287 14.10 -13.36 8.63
CA ARG A 287 14.76 -12.55 9.67
C ARG A 287 14.85 -13.42 10.92
N PRO A 288 15.96 -13.37 11.66
CA PRO A 288 16.14 -14.22 12.84
C PRO A 288 15.10 -13.89 13.92
N LEU A 289 14.74 -14.88 14.73
CA LEU A 289 13.81 -14.75 15.85
C LEU A 289 14.19 -13.59 16.78
N ALA A 290 15.50 -13.39 17.03
CA ALA A 290 16.01 -12.29 17.83
C ALA A 290 15.53 -10.91 17.34
N PHE A 291 15.41 -10.70 16.02
CA PHE A 291 14.90 -9.44 15.46
C PHE A 291 13.48 -9.15 15.95
N TYR A 292 12.59 -10.15 15.91
CA TYR A 292 11.21 -10.00 16.34
C TYR A 292 11.08 -9.90 17.87
N ILE A 293 11.94 -10.59 18.63
CA ILE A 293 12.01 -10.45 20.10
C ILE A 293 12.37 -9.00 20.47
N LEU A 294 13.41 -8.44 19.84
CA LEU A 294 13.83 -7.06 20.07
C LEU A 294 12.71 -6.07 19.72
N LEU A 295 12.01 -6.28 18.61
CA LEU A 295 10.88 -5.45 18.21
C LEU A 295 9.71 -5.55 19.20
N ALA A 296 9.40 -6.75 19.69
CA ALA A 296 8.38 -6.95 20.71
C ALA A 296 8.75 -6.28 22.03
N ALA A 297 10.01 -6.40 22.46
CA ALA A 297 10.52 -5.72 23.65
C ALA A 297 10.41 -4.19 23.51
N ALA A 298 10.83 -3.63 22.36
CA ALA A 298 10.70 -2.21 22.07
C ALA A 298 9.23 -1.75 22.10
N HIS A 299 8.31 -2.55 21.56
CA HIS A 299 6.88 -2.26 21.59
C HIS A 299 6.32 -2.19 23.02
N TYR A 300 6.55 -3.20 23.85
CA TYR A 300 6.04 -3.21 25.23
C TYR A 300 6.73 -2.17 26.12
N LEU A 301 8.03 -1.92 25.92
CA LEU A 301 8.73 -0.82 26.58
C LEU A 301 8.09 0.52 26.22
N THR A 302 7.78 0.73 24.93
CA THR A 302 7.11 1.96 24.48
C THR A 302 5.74 2.11 25.13
N ILE A 303 4.93 1.05 25.22
CA ILE A 303 3.65 1.07 25.95
C ILE A 303 3.87 1.43 27.43
N ALA A 304 4.86 0.82 28.10
CA ALA A 304 5.16 1.11 29.50
C ALA A 304 5.55 2.58 29.72
N LEU A 305 6.38 3.14 28.83
CA LEU A 305 6.77 4.55 28.86
C LEU A 305 5.58 5.48 28.62
N LEU A 306 4.71 5.17 27.66
CA LEU A 306 3.49 5.95 27.41
C LEU A 306 2.48 5.85 28.57
N ARG A 307 2.33 4.69 29.18
CA ARG A 307 1.55 4.50 30.42
C ARG A 307 2.09 5.35 31.56
N TRP A 308 3.39 5.31 31.78
CA TRP A 308 4.04 6.02 32.87
C TRP A 308 3.98 7.55 32.70
N ARG A 309 4.29 8.07 31.51
CA ARG A 309 4.41 9.52 31.26
C ARG A 309 3.10 10.20 30.85
N TYR A 310 2.20 9.47 30.19
CA TYR A 310 0.96 10.02 29.62
C TYR A 310 -0.30 9.36 30.14
N HIS A 311 -0.22 8.36 31.03
CA HIS A 311 -1.36 7.57 31.49
C HIS A 311 -2.14 6.91 30.34
N ALA A 312 -1.44 6.59 29.24
CA ALA A 312 -2.07 6.00 28.06
C ALA A 312 -2.49 4.54 28.34
N GLY A 313 -3.74 4.19 28.07
CA GLY A 313 -4.25 2.82 28.11
C GLY A 313 -4.08 2.08 26.79
N VAL A 314 -4.19 0.75 26.82
CA VAL A 314 -4.37 -0.06 25.60
C VAL A 314 -5.77 -0.65 25.65
N TRP A 315 -6.60 -0.29 24.67
CA TRP A 315 -7.98 -0.74 24.55
C TRP A 315 -8.12 -1.67 23.35
N ILE A 316 -9.16 -2.50 23.36
CA ILE A 316 -9.47 -3.41 22.26
C ILE A 316 -10.92 -3.17 21.86
N GLU A 317 -11.13 -2.76 20.61
CA GLU A 317 -12.46 -2.57 20.03
C GLU A 317 -12.52 -3.31 18.71
N ARG A 318 -13.55 -4.14 18.51
CA ARG A 318 -13.70 -5.02 17.34
C ARG A 318 -12.42 -5.83 17.01
N GLY A 319 -11.69 -6.24 18.05
CA GLY A 319 -10.44 -7.00 17.90
C GLY A 319 -9.24 -6.18 17.41
N VAL A 320 -9.35 -4.86 17.28
CA VAL A 320 -8.24 -3.95 16.98
C VAL A 320 -7.76 -3.34 18.29
N GLU A 321 -6.44 -3.38 18.52
CA GLU A 321 -5.81 -2.74 19.70
C GLU A 321 -5.63 -1.24 19.43
N TYR A 322 -5.85 -0.40 20.44
CA TYR A 322 -5.66 1.04 20.36
C TYR A 322 -4.86 1.52 21.57
N VAL A 323 -3.85 2.36 21.33
CA VAL A 323 -3.26 3.17 22.41
C VAL A 323 -4.10 4.42 22.56
N VAL A 324 -4.64 4.64 23.76
CA VAL A 324 -5.54 5.75 24.05
C VAL A 324 -5.00 6.54 25.21
N ARG A 325 -4.79 7.84 24.99
CA ARG A 325 -4.46 8.82 26.01
C ARG A 325 -5.65 9.75 26.14
N GLU A 326 -6.41 9.61 27.20
CA GLU A 326 -7.58 10.47 27.46
C GLU A 326 -7.16 11.92 27.72
N GLY A 327 -7.99 12.85 27.27
CA GLY A 327 -7.84 14.28 27.56
C GLY A 327 -7.79 14.54 29.07
N ARG A 328 -6.88 15.41 29.52
CA ARG A 328 -6.90 15.86 30.91
C ARG A 328 -8.04 16.85 31.08
N VAL A 329 -8.82 16.71 32.14
CA VAL A 329 -9.80 17.73 32.52
C VAL A 329 -9.06 18.75 33.37
N SER A 330 -9.08 20.03 32.96
CA SER A 330 -8.74 21.12 33.87
C SER A 330 -9.85 21.21 34.90
N VAL A 331 -9.60 20.68 36.11
CA VAL A 331 -10.38 21.07 37.28
C VAL A 331 -9.97 22.50 37.59
N ASP A 332 -10.72 23.47 37.07
CA ASP A 332 -10.60 24.84 37.54
C ASP A 332 -10.90 24.84 39.05
N LYS A 333 -9.87 25.04 39.86
CA LYS A 333 -10.01 25.35 41.28
C LYS A 333 -10.61 26.76 41.40
N LYS A 334 -11.93 26.84 41.39
CA LYS A 334 -12.76 27.94 41.90
C LYS A 334 -14.09 27.29 42.31
N ASP A 335 -14.57 27.31 43.55
CA ASP A 335 -14.38 28.30 44.61
C ASP A 335 -14.28 27.61 45.98
N GLU A 336 -13.38 28.10 46.83
CA GLU A 336 -13.47 27.96 48.28
C GLU A 336 -14.62 28.85 48.76
N ASP A 337 -15.87 28.43 48.55
CA ASP A 337 -16.96 28.78 49.46
C ASP A 337 -18.21 27.92 49.20
N GLY A 338 -18.57 27.14 50.23
CA GLY A 338 -19.94 26.77 50.58
C GLY A 338 -20.85 26.15 49.51
N GLY A 339 -20.88 24.81 49.51
CA GLY A 339 -22.16 24.08 49.47
C GLY A 339 -22.84 23.89 48.11
N GLY A 340 -22.44 22.85 47.41
CA GLY A 340 -23.23 22.24 46.34
C GLY A 340 -22.48 21.06 45.75
N ARG A 341 -22.99 19.84 45.95
CA ARG A 341 -22.61 18.69 45.12
C ARG A 341 -23.13 18.97 43.71
N ASN A 342 -22.34 19.70 42.93
CA ASN A 342 -22.45 19.65 41.49
C ASN A 342 -21.60 18.46 41.07
N ASP A 343 -22.26 17.39 40.64
CA ASP A 343 -21.64 16.37 39.80
C ASP A 343 -21.10 17.13 38.58
N ALA A 344 -19.82 17.52 38.64
CA ALA A 344 -19.14 18.20 37.58
C ALA A 344 -19.11 17.25 36.38
N GLU A 345 -20.08 17.42 35.51
CA GLU A 345 -20.21 16.76 34.22
C GLU A 345 -18.84 16.86 33.54
N ILE A 346 -18.22 15.70 33.32
CA ILE A 346 -16.91 15.54 32.70
C ILE A 346 -17.02 16.02 31.26
N ASN A 347 -16.93 17.34 31.04
CA ASN A 347 -16.95 17.92 29.71
C ASN A 347 -15.55 17.83 29.10
N SER A 348 -15.12 16.60 28.77
CA SER A 348 -14.02 16.35 27.83
C SER A 348 -14.50 16.49 26.38
N ASN A 349 -15.32 17.52 26.10
CA ASN A 349 -16.03 17.72 24.82
C ASN A 349 -15.10 18.15 23.66
N GLU A 350 -13.78 18.19 23.88
CA GLU A 350 -12.85 18.47 22.79
C GLU A 350 -12.71 17.24 21.89
N THR A 351 -12.85 17.47 20.58
CA THR A 351 -12.74 16.44 19.54
C THR A 351 -11.45 15.63 19.72
N PRO A 352 -11.46 14.29 19.78
CA PRO A 352 -10.25 13.49 19.80
C PRO A 352 -9.34 13.69 18.57
N ILE A 353 -8.08 13.26 18.69
CA ILE A 353 -7.12 13.17 17.58
C ILE A 353 -6.77 11.70 17.38
N THR A 354 -6.97 11.19 16.18
CA THR A 354 -6.59 9.82 15.80
C THR A 354 -5.33 9.84 14.94
N LEU A 355 -4.24 9.26 15.44
CA LEU A 355 -2.99 9.07 14.70
C LEU A 355 -2.98 7.70 14.01
N MET A 356 -3.01 7.67 12.68
CA MET A 356 -2.92 6.44 11.89
C MET A 356 -1.52 6.26 11.34
N HIS A 357 -0.87 5.17 11.76
CA HIS A 357 0.51 4.89 11.37
C HIS A 357 0.62 4.14 10.05
N GLY A 358 1.70 4.40 9.32
CA GLY A 358 2.11 3.65 8.12
C GLY A 358 2.84 2.35 8.44
N LEU A 359 3.48 1.76 7.42
CA LEU A 359 4.27 0.54 7.56
C LEU A 359 5.53 0.77 8.41
N GLY A 360 6.01 -0.28 9.06
CA GLY A 360 7.32 -0.29 9.70
C GLY A 360 7.26 -0.96 11.07
N PHE A 361 7.83 -0.31 12.08
CA PHE A 361 7.94 -0.87 13.44
C PHE A 361 6.75 -0.56 14.34
N GLY A 362 5.67 0.02 13.80
CA GLY A 362 4.47 0.36 14.56
C GLY A 362 4.73 1.40 15.66
N LEU A 363 4.18 1.16 16.85
CA LEU A 363 4.23 2.11 17.97
C LEU A 363 5.62 2.68 18.29
N PRO A 364 6.71 1.88 18.41
CA PRO A 364 8.06 2.42 18.57
C PRO A 364 8.46 3.51 17.57
N HIS A 365 8.05 3.39 16.30
CA HIS A 365 8.34 4.36 15.25
C HIS A 365 7.52 5.66 15.45
N TYR A 366 6.24 5.54 15.84
CA TYR A 366 5.31 6.67 15.93
C TYR A 366 5.16 7.24 17.35
N ALA A 367 5.84 6.68 18.35
CA ALA A 367 5.72 7.09 19.75
C ALA A 367 6.07 8.57 19.95
N ARG A 368 7.05 9.09 19.20
CA ARG A 368 7.43 10.51 19.25
C ARG A 368 6.34 11.41 18.71
N THR A 369 5.71 11.04 17.58
CA THR A 369 4.57 11.77 17.01
C THR A 369 3.36 11.71 17.95
N PHE A 370 3.07 10.53 18.52
CA PHE A 370 2.02 10.36 19.53
C PHE A 370 2.25 11.27 20.75
N ALA A 371 3.47 11.22 21.33
CA ALA A 371 3.86 12.05 22.46
C ALA A 371 3.77 13.55 22.14
N TYR A 372 4.22 13.94 20.95
CA TYR A 372 4.16 15.33 20.51
C TYR A 372 2.72 15.85 20.40
N LEU A 373 1.80 15.07 19.80
CA LEU A 373 0.38 15.40 19.79
C LEU A 373 -0.20 15.42 21.20
N ALA A 374 0.25 14.51 22.07
CA ALA A 374 -0.23 14.44 23.44
C ALA A 374 0.18 15.65 24.29
N ASP A 375 1.43 16.12 24.13
CA ASP A 375 1.94 17.32 24.81
C ASP A 375 1.32 18.61 24.25
N LYS A 376 1.10 18.69 22.92
CA LYS A 376 0.51 19.88 22.27
C LYS A 376 -0.99 20.04 22.57
N PHE A 377 -1.70 18.95 22.81
CA PHE A 377 -3.15 18.94 23.07
C PHE A 377 -3.49 18.21 24.37
N PRO A 378 -3.12 18.75 25.55
CA PRO A 378 -3.32 18.06 26.83
C PRO A 378 -4.80 17.77 27.13
N GLN A 379 -5.73 18.61 26.65
CA GLN A 379 -7.17 18.45 26.91
C GLN A 379 -7.88 17.52 25.91
N ARG A 380 -7.27 17.25 24.75
CA ARG A 380 -7.83 16.36 23.72
C ARG A 380 -7.41 14.92 23.98
N THR A 381 -8.34 13.99 23.79
CA THR A 381 -7.99 12.56 23.73
C THR A 381 -7.16 12.28 22.47
N VAL A 382 -6.07 11.52 22.60
CA VAL A 382 -5.26 11.04 21.47
C VAL A 382 -5.37 9.53 21.38
N VAL A 383 -5.76 9.04 20.21
CA VAL A 383 -5.98 7.62 19.90
C VAL A 383 -5.02 7.19 18.79
N MET A 384 -4.44 6.00 18.89
CA MET A 384 -3.65 5.41 17.81
C MET A 384 -4.00 3.93 17.67
N PRO A 385 -4.66 3.49 16.57
CA PRO A 385 -4.80 2.07 16.29
C PRO A 385 -3.43 1.42 16.15
N LEU A 386 -3.25 0.27 16.78
CA LEU A 386 -2.12 -0.60 16.60
C LEU A 386 -2.49 -1.65 15.56
N ASN A 387 -1.74 -1.68 14.46
CA ASN A 387 -1.94 -2.68 13.42
C ASN A 387 -0.77 -3.68 13.41
N PRO A 388 -0.94 -4.89 14.00
CA PRO A 388 0.10 -5.91 14.05
C PRO A 388 0.65 -6.35 12.69
N SER A 389 -0.23 -6.41 11.68
CA SER A 389 0.13 -6.83 10.31
C SER A 389 1.01 -5.83 9.57
N THR A 390 0.90 -4.54 9.92
CA THR A 390 1.72 -3.46 9.35
C THR A 390 2.87 -3.01 10.27
N SER A 391 3.02 -3.67 11.42
CA SER A 391 4.02 -3.35 12.45
C SER A 391 4.98 -4.51 12.75
N MET A 392 4.97 -5.57 11.93
CA MET A 392 5.78 -6.78 12.09
C MET A 392 5.64 -7.47 13.47
N ARG A 393 4.46 -7.37 14.11
CA ARG A 393 4.22 -7.95 15.45
C ARG A 393 3.95 -9.45 15.35
N VAL A 394 4.99 -10.24 15.08
CA VAL A 394 4.91 -11.69 14.80
C VAL A 394 4.20 -12.50 15.89
N PHE A 395 4.34 -12.09 17.16
CA PHE A 395 3.74 -12.77 18.30
C PHE A 395 2.26 -12.40 18.53
N SER A 396 1.70 -11.52 17.70
CA SER A 396 0.27 -11.23 17.72
C SER A 396 -0.49 -12.24 16.87
N GLY A 397 -1.64 -12.71 17.36
CA GLY A 397 -2.58 -13.51 16.56
C GLY A 397 -3.10 -12.79 15.32
N ARG A 398 -2.86 -11.48 15.17
CA ARG A 398 -3.22 -10.68 13.98
C ARG A 398 -2.05 -10.41 13.03
N TYR A 399 -0.88 -11.01 13.24
CA TYR A 399 0.32 -10.77 12.40
C TYR A 399 0.07 -10.99 10.90
N LEU A 400 -0.64 -12.05 10.53
CA LEU A 400 -1.01 -12.35 9.13
C LEU A 400 -2.48 -12.02 8.81
N ARG A 401 -3.16 -11.28 9.70
CA ARG A 401 -4.58 -10.90 9.54
C ARG A 401 -4.71 -9.38 9.58
N PRO A 402 -4.57 -8.73 8.41
CA PRO A 402 -4.74 -7.29 8.30
C PRO A 402 -6.11 -6.83 8.81
N ILE A 403 -6.16 -5.58 9.26
CA ILE A 403 -7.40 -4.93 9.68
C ILE A 403 -8.26 -4.73 8.43
N THR A 404 -9.52 -5.15 8.47
CA THR A 404 -10.45 -4.94 7.36
C THR A 404 -10.99 -3.52 7.36
N ARG A 405 -11.59 -3.13 6.24
CA ARG A 405 -12.26 -1.84 6.07
C ARG A 405 -13.34 -1.62 7.14
N GLU A 406 -14.15 -2.65 7.39
CA GLU A 406 -15.23 -2.63 8.39
C GLU A 406 -14.66 -2.52 9.81
N GLU A 407 -13.62 -3.29 10.14
CA GLU A 407 -12.98 -3.24 11.46
C GLU A 407 -12.33 -1.88 11.76
N ALA A 408 -11.77 -1.21 10.74
CA ALA A 408 -11.19 0.11 10.89
C ALA A 408 -12.27 1.15 11.27
N SER A 409 -13.39 1.15 10.54
CA SER A 409 -14.50 2.08 10.75
C SER A 409 -15.27 1.81 12.05
N GLU A 410 -15.68 0.56 12.27
CA GLU A 410 -16.42 0.18 13.48
C GLU A 410 -15.57 0.23 14.75
N GLY A 411 -14.30 -0.18 14.64
CA GLY A 411 -13.36 -0.15 15.77
C GLY A 411 -13.10 1.28 16.23
N LEU A 412 -12.85 2.21 15.30
CA LEU A 412 -12.67 3.62 15.65
C LEU A 412 -13.95 4.20 16.26
N ASN A 413 -15.12 3.94 15.66
CA ASN A 413 -16.40 4.38 16.22
C ASN A 413 -16.61 3.86 17.67
N GLY A 414 -16.25 2.60 17.94
CA GLY A 414 -16.30 2.02 19.28
C GLY A 414 -15.43 2.78 20.28
N VAL A 415 -14.19 3.09 19.90
CA VAL A 415 -13.27 3.88 20.74
C VAL A 415 -13.80 5.28 20.98
N LEU A 416 -14.30 5.97 19.94
CA LEU A 416 -14.85 7.32 20.04
C LEU A 416 -16.06 7.35 20.99
N ARG A 417 -17.00 6.41 20.85
CA ARG A 417 -18.13 6.28 21.77
C ARG A 417 -17.70 6.07 23.22
N ARG A 418 -16.66 5.27 23.45
CA ARG A 418 -16.13 4.99 24.79
C ARG A 418 -15.52 6.22 25.45
N VAL A 419 -14.95 7.14 24.66
CA VAL A 419 -14.44 8.44 25.14
C VAL A 419 -15.48 9.56 25.09
N GLY A 420 -16.75 9.24 24.81
CA GLY A 420 -17.83 10.24 24.74
C GLY A 420 -17.82 11.13 23.50
N ALA A 421 -17.09 10.77 22.44
CA ALA A 421 -16.98 11.55 21.21
C ALA A 421 -17.78 10.95 20.05
N THR A 422 -18.25 11.81 19.15
CA THR A 422 -18.96 11.43 17.91
C THR A 422 -18.10 11.55 16.66
N SER A 423 -17.02 12.34 16.71
CA SER A 423 -16.09 12.58 15.61
C SER A 423 -14.66 12.73 16.11
N THR A 424 -13.70 12.74 15.19
CA THR A 424 -12.26 12.86 15.47
C THR A 424 -11.56 13.65 14.36
N ASP A 425 -10.42 14.27 14.69
CA ASP A 425 -9.46 14.71 13.68
C ASP A 425 -8.47 13.59 13.40
N ILE A 426 -8.25 13.25 12.13
CA ILE A 426 -7.35 12.16 11.76
C ILE A 426 -6.05 12.72 11.20
N VAL A 427 -4.94 12.34 11.82
CA VAL A 427 -3.59 12.52 11.29
C VAL A 427 -3.10 11.16 10.82
N SER A 428 -2.86 11.00 9.53
CA SER A 428 -2.47 9.73 8.94
C SER A 428 -1.23 9.88 8.08
N HIS A 429 -0.34 8.90 8.13
CA HIS A 429 0.90 8.90 7.37
C HIS A 429 1.05 7.63 6.52
N SER A 430 1.52 7.79 5.27
CA SER A 430 1.87 6.68 4.39
C SER A 430 0.73 5.65 4.33
N PHE A 431 1.00 4.36 4.53
CA PHE A 431 -0.03 3.30 4.52
C PHE A 431 -1.19 3.52 5.50
N GLY A 432 -1.01 4.33 6.56
CA GLY A 432 -2.09 4.72 7.46
C GLY A 432 -3.19 5.52 6.77
N THR A 433 -2.90 6.19 5.65
CA THR A 433 -3.90 6.92 4.86
C THR A 433 -4.92 6.00 4.19
N ILE A 434 -4.62 4.69 4.02
CA ILE A 434 -5.56 3.72 3.46
C ILE A 434 -6.71 3.46 4.44
N ALA A 435 -6.40 3.21 5.72
CA ALA A 435 -7.43 3.06 6.75
C ALA A 435 -8.25 4.35 6.91
N HIS A 436 -7.60 5.52 6.84
CA HIS A 436 -8.27 6.82 6.83
C HIS A 436 -9.23 6.95 5.64
N THR A 437 -8.79 6.57 4.44
CA THR A 437 -9.61 6.58 3.21
C THR A 437 -10.84 5.69 3.34
N HIS A 438 -10.69 4.50 3.91
CA HIS A 438 -11.81 3.61 4.17
C HIS A 438 -12.82 4.22 5.14
N ILE A 439 -12.35 4.86 6.22
CA ILE A 439 -13.22 5.54 7.20
C ILE A 439 -13.96 6.72 6.56
N LEU A 440 -13.30 7.52 5.73
CA LEU A 440 -13.94 8.61 4.98
C LEU A 440 -15.07 8.10 4.07
N LYS A 441 -14.91 6.91 3.47
CA LYS A 441 -15.92 6.33 2.57
C LYS A 441 -17.08 5.67 3.32
N ASP A 442 -16.80 4.95 4.41
CA ASP A 442 -17.83 4.19 5.15
C ASP A 442 -18.56 5.03 6.18
N ALA A 443 -17.83 5.93 6.84
CA ALA A 443 -18.30 6.68 8.00
C ALA A 443 -17.75 8.12 7.99
N PRO A 444 -18.02 8.92 6.93
CA PRO A 444 -17.49 10.28 6.80
C PRO A 444 -17.83 11.16 8.00
N GLY A 445 -19.00 10.97 8.61
CA GLY A 445 -19.44 11.72 9.80
C GLY A 445 -18.57 11.52 11.05
N LEU A 446 -17.68 10.52 11.08
CA LEU A 446 -16.68 10.36 12.14
C LEU A 446 -15.49 11.30 11.97
N VAL A 447 -15.25 11.83 10.77
CA VAL A 447 -14.05 12.61 10.46
C VAL A 447 -14.39 14.08 10.39
N ARG A 448 -13.82 14.87 11.31
CA ARG A 448 -14.00 16.33 11.33
C ARG A 448 -12.92 17.04 10.54
N LYS A 449 -11.67 16.59 10.65
CA LYS A 449 -10.52 17.11 9.88
C LYS A 449 -9.62 15.96 9.44
N SER A 450 -9.03 16.11 8.26
CA SER A 450 -8.12 15.14 7.67
C SER A 450 -6.74 15.75 7.46
N VAL A 451 -5.71 15.12 8.01
CA VAL A 451 -4.30 15.42 7.73
C VAL A 451 -3.66 14.19 7.11
N LEU A 452 -3.21 14.33 5.86
CA LEU A 452 -2.58 13.28 5.07
C LEU A 452 -1.10 13.62 4.88
N LEU A 453 -0.22 12.82 5.49
CA LEU A 453 1.24 12.96 5.40
C LEU A 453 1.78 11.88 4.46
N ASP A 454 2.40 12.27 3.34
CA ASP A 454 2.88 11.35 2.29
C ASP A 454 1.86 10.25 1.91
N PRO A 455 0.62 10.62 1.55
CA PRO A 455 -0.48 9.68 1.28
C PRO A 455 -0.20 8.73 0.11
N VAL A 456 -0.42 7.44 0.35
CA VAL A 456 -0.37 6.38 -0.68
C VAL A 456 -1.77 5.97 -1.15
N THR A 457 -2.64 6.96 -1.38
CA THR A 457 -4.06 6.77 -1.75
C THR A 457 -4.48 7.54 -3.00
N PHE A 458 -3.63 8.43 -3.51
CA PHE A 458 -3.86 9.17 -4.76
C PHE A 458 -3.15 8.49 -5.92
N CYS A 459 -3.73 8.59 -7.11
CA CYS A 459 -3.13 8.11 -8.36
C CYS A 459 -2.68 6.63 -8.33
N LEU A 460 -3.32 5.78 -7.50
CA LEU A 460 -2.96 4.35 -7.37
C LEU A 460 -3.20 3.51 -8.63
N TRP A 461 -3.88 4.08 -9.63
CA TRP A 461 -3.98 3.48 -10.96
C TRP A 461 -2.65 3.51 -11.71
N GLU A 462 -1.70 4.34 -11.28
CA GLU A 462 -0.35 4.36 -11.80
C GLU A 462 0.49 3.30 -11.08
N GLY A 463 1.22 2.49 -11.85
CA GLY A 463 1.98 1.36 -11.31
C GLY A 463 3.24 1.75 -10.56
N ASP A 464 3.55 3.04 -10.48
CA ASP A 464 4.77 3.59 -9.90
C ASP A 464 5.00 3.15 -8.46
N LEU A 465 3.99 3.33 -7.60
CA LEU A 465 4.01 2.93 -6.20
C LEU A 465 4.35 1.44 -6.06
N CYS A 466 3.58 0.61 -6.78
CA CYS A 466 3.68 -0.84 -6.69
C CYS A 466 5.03 -1.33 -7.25
N TYR A 467 5.42 -0.81 -8.41
CA TYR A 467 6.67 -1.15 -9.05
C TYR A 467 7.88 -0.79 -8.19
N ARG A 468 7.99 0.48 -7.77
CA ARG A 468 9.13 0.98 -6.98
C ARG A 468 9.26 0.24 -5.64
N PHE A 469 8.13 0.00 -4.98
CA PHE A 469 8.14 -0.56 -3.63
C PHE A 469 8.29 -2.09 -3.59
N LEU A 470 7.64 -2.82 -4.51
CA LEU A 470 7.53 -4.29 -4.44
C LEU A 470 8.31 -5.06 -5.52
N TYR A 471 8.46 -4.49 -6.72
CA TYR A 471 8.96 -5.24 -7.88
C TYR A 471 10.36 -4.84 -8.32
N ARG A 472 10.73 -3.57 -8.17
CA ARG A 472 12.05 -3.01 -8.51
C ARG A 472 13.16 -3.79 -7.81
N VAL A 473 14.24 -4.04 -8.54
CA VAL A 473 15.49 -4.56 -7.94
C VAL A 473 16.18 -3.42 -7.19
N PRO A 474 16.45 -3.57 -5.87
CA PRO A 474 17.13 -2.53 -5.12
C PRO A 474 18.57 -2.33 -5.65
N GLN A 475 18.95 -1.07 -5.86
CA GLN A 475 20.26 -0.63 -6.36
C GLN A 475 21.01 0.24 -5.34
N THR A 476 20.28 0.91 -4.44
CA THR A 476 20.85 1.77 -3.40
C THR A 476 20.77 1.13 -2.01
N ALA A 477 21.50 1.71 -1.04
CA ALA A 477 21.45 1.31 0.36
C ALA A 477 20.03 1.41 0.94
N MET A 478 19.34 2.54 0.71
CA MET A 478 18.01 2.79 1.24
C MET A 478 16.97 1.85 0.61
N GLU A 479 17.02 1.66 -0.71
CA GLU A 479 16.16 0.70 -1.40
C GLU A 479 16.35 -0.71 -0.86
N LEU A 480 17.59 -1.12 -0.60
CA LEU A 480 17.89 -2.43 -0.03
C LEU A 480 17.35 -2.57 1.40
N LEU A 481 17.44 -1.53 2.23
CA LEU A 481 16.87 -1.50 3.58
C LEU A 481 15.34 -1.59 3.53
N MET A 482 14.68 -0.77 2.72
CA MET A 482 13.22 -0.81 2.55
C MET A 482 12.77 -2.17 2.00
N HIS A 483 13.48 -2.69 1.00
CA HIS A 483 13.18 -3.99 0.42
C HIS A 483 13.34 -5.12 1.43
N TYR A 484 14.45 -5.15 2.18
CA TYR A 484 14.73 -6.21 3.13
C TYR A 484 13.87 -6.13 4.40
N PHE A 485 13.67 -4.95 5.00
CA PHE A 485 12.95 -4.81 6.26
C PHE A 485 11.44 -4.64 6.09
N VAL A 486 10.98 -4.03 5.00
CA VAL A 486 9.56 -3.70 4.82
C VAL A 486 8.92 -4.59 3.74
N ALA A 487 9.36 -4.47 2.48
CA ALA A 487 8.68 -5.12 1.34
C ALA A 487 8.68 -6.66 1.38
N THR A 488 9.73 -7.27 1.96
CA THR A 488 9.90 -8.74 2.02
C THR A 488 9.69 -9.34 3.41
N GLU A 489 9.17 -8.56 4.36
CA GLU A 489 8.72 -9.03 5.68
C GLU A 489 7.46 -9.86 5.52
N THR A 490 7.35 -11.04 6.15
CA THR A 490 6.24 -11.96 5.87
C THR A 490 4.85 -11.35 6.14
N GLY A 491 4.67 -10.61 7.24
CA GLY A 491 3.40 -9.96 7.57
C GLY A 491 3.08 -8.76 6.67
N LEU A 492 4.05 -7.89 6.41
CA LEU A 492 3.88 -6.76 5.50
C LEU A 492 3.69 -7.20 4.06
N ALA A 493 4.49 -8.16 3.59
CA ALA A 493 4.37 -8.72 2.25
C ALA A 493 3.00 -9.38 2.05
N ASN A 494 2.49 -10.11 3.06
CA ASN A 494 1.12 -10.62 3.05
C ASN A 494 0.10 -9.47 2.94
N THR A 495 0.24 -8.42 3.76
CA THR A 495 -0.66 -7.26 3.72
C THR A 495 -0.66 -6.59 2.33
N LEU A 496 0.53 -6.32 1.79
CA LEU A 496 0.73 -5.60 0.52
C LEU A 496 0.39 -6.43 -0.72
N GLN A 497 0.64 -7.73 -0.70
CA GLN A 497 0.44 -8.61 -1.85
C GLN A 497 -0.80 -9.48 -1.73
N ARG A 498 -1.59 -9.43 -0.65
CA ARG A 498 -2.86 -10.20 -0.55
C ARG A 498 -4.05 -9.38 -0.08
N SER A 499 -3.83 -8.30 0.65
CA SER A 499 -4.92 -7.46 1.17
C SER A 499 -4.99 -6.07 0.55
N PHE A 500 -3.98 -5.66 -0.21
CA PHE A 500 -3.99 -4.38 -0.91
C PHE A 500 -4.85 -4.45 -2.18
N SER A 501 -5.97 -3.74 -2.17
CA SER A 501 -6.80 -3.51 -3.35
C SER A 501 -6.63 -2.07 -3.80
N TRP A 502 -5.87 -1.84 -4.87
CA TRP A 502 -5.53 -0.49 -5.34
C TRP A 502 -6.78 0.36 -5.60
N SER A 503 -7.82 -0.21 -6.21
CA SER A 503 -9.08 0.48 -6.54
C SER A 503 -9.89 0.84 -5.29
N CYS A 504 -9.93 -0.03 -4.28
CA CYS A 504 -10.61 0.24 -3.01
C CYS A 504 -9.86 1.26 -2.13
N ASN A 505 -8.54 1.36 -2.33
CA ASN A 505 -7.65 2.26 -1.60
C ASN A 505 -7.55 3.66 -2.22
N LEU A 506 -8.17 3.87 -3.39
CA LEU A 506 -8.19 5.18 -4.05
C LEU A 506 -9.01 6.19 -3.25
N LEU A 507 -8.40 7.33 -2.98
CA LEU A 507 -9.06 8.51 -2.44
C LEU A 507 -9.20 9.55 -3.53
N TRP A 508 -10.44 9.94 -3.84
CA TRP A 508 -10.72 10.94 -4.85
C TRP A 508 -10.77 12.33 -4.23
N PRO A 509 -10.31 13.39 -4.92
CA PRO A 509 -10.33 14.76 -4.38
C PRO A 509 -11.72 15.27 -3.95
N HIS A 510 -12.79 14.86 -4.64
CA HIS A 510 -14.17 15.22 -4.26
C HIS A 510 -14.68 14.50 -2.99
N GLU A 511 -14.01 13.43 -2.53
CA GLU A 511 -14.34 12.75 -1.27
C GLU A 511 -13.75 13.49 -0.05
N LEU A 512 -13.01 14.58 -0.29
CA LEU A 512 -12.36 15.39 0.73
C LEU A 512 -13.07 16.73 0.91
N GLU A 513 -13.31 17.08 2.17
CA GLU A 513 -13.72 18.42 2.53
C GLU A 513 -12.51 19.37 2.48
N ARG A 514 -12.44 20.20 1.44
CA ARG A 514 -11.27 21.06 1.15
C ARG A 514 -10.88 21.98 2.32
N GLY A 515 -11.86 22.54 3.03
CA GLY A 515 -11.62 23.42 4.17
C GLY A 515 -11.18 22.69 5.44
N ALA A 516 -11.45 21.39 5.52
CA ALA A 516 -11.14 20.53 6.65
C ALA A 516 -9.99 19.54 6.35
N THR A 517 -9.25 19.74 5.25
CA THR A 517 -8.18 18.83 4.83
C THR A 517 -6.84 19.55 4.63
N LYS A 518 -5.76 18.96 5.13
CA LYS A 518 -4.38 19.28 4.74
C LYS A 518 -3.63 18.05 4.24
N ILE A 519 -2.90 18.22 3.15
CA ILE A 519 -2.09 17.18 2.51
C ILE A 519 -0.65 17.68 2.42
N PHE A 520 0.29 16.85 2.83
CA PHE A 520 1.73 17.12 2.77
C PHE A 520 2.40 16.04 1.94
N LEU A 521 3.25 16.44 1.00
CA LEU A 521 3.96 15.57 0.07
C LEU A 521 5.45 15.87 0.11
N GLY A 522 6.29 14.89 0.44
CA GLY A 522 7.75 15.00 0.31
C GLY A 522 8.17 15.07 -1.16
N GLY A 523 8.98 16.06 -1.54
CA GLY A 523 9.39 16.28 -2.93
C GLY A 523 10.29 15.19 -3.49
N GLU A 524 11.11 14.55 -2.65
CA GLU A 524 12.03 13.47 -3.01
C GLU A 524 11.53 12.09 -2.56
N ASP A 525 10.22 11.85 -2.68
CA ASP A 525 9.63 10.60 -2.28
C ASP A 525 10.10 9.43 -3.17
N ALA A 526 10.74 8.43 -2.55
CA ALA A 526 11.22 7.23 -3.22
C ALA A 526 10.09 6.22 -3.52
N VAL A 527 8.91 6.41 -2.92
CA VAL A 527 7.78 5.49 -2.94
C VAL A 527 6.84 5.82 -4.10
N PHE A 528 6.51 7.08 -4.35
CA PHE A 528 5.65 7.50 -5.47
C PHE A 528 6.09 8.85 -6.08
N ASP A 529 5.45 9.27 -7.18
CA ASP A 529 5.74 10.54 -7.85
C ASP A 529 4.96 11.69 -7.19
N SER A 530 5.59 12.34 -6.20
CA SER A 530 4.96 13.43 -5.44
C SER A 530 4.61 14.63 -6.31
N ALA A 531 5.42 14.98 -7.31
CA ALA A 531 5.16 16.12 -8.20
C ALA A 531 3.89 15.89 -9.01
N ARG A 532 3.68 14.64 -9.45
CA ARG A 532 2.48 14.25 -10.18
C ARG A 532 1.24 14.22 -9.31
N VAL A 533 1.33 13.67 -8.09
CA VAL A 533 0.21 13.70 -7.13
C VAL A 533 -0.14 15.15 -6.76
N TYR A 534 0.87 16.00 -6.56
CA TYR A 534 0.68 17.42 -6.30
C TYR A 534 -0.04 18.12 -7.46
N ALA A 535 0.42 17.92 -8.71
CA ALA A 535 -0.23 18.48 -9.89
C ALA A 535 -1.68 17.99 -10.05
N TYR A 536 -1.94 16.72 -9.78
CA TYR A 536 -3.29 16.13 -9.77
C TYR A 536 -4.18 16.84 -8.74
N LEU A 537 -3.75 16.91 -7.48
CA LEU A 537 -4.54 17.53 -6.40
C LEU A 537 -4.81 19.03 -6.64
N LYS A 538 -3.81 19.77 -7.13
CA LYS A 538 -3.94 21.19 -7.49
C LYS A 538 -4.99 21.41 -8.59
N ARG A 539 -5.01 20.54 -9.61
CA ARG A 539 -6.01 20.58 -10.70
C ARG A 539 -7.43 20.33 -10.19
N HIS A 540 -7.59 19.54 -9.13
CA HIS A 540 -8.89 19.33 -8.47
C HIS A 540 -9.21 20.38 -7.39
N GLY A 541 -8.53 21.53 -7.42
CA GLY A 541 -8.89 22.71 -6.64
C GLY A 541 -8.38 22.73 -5.21
N LEU A 542 -7.42 21.87 -4.86
CA LEU A 542 -6.65 22.05 -3.62
C LEU A 542 -5.68 23.23 -3.78
N GLN A 543 -5.57 24.05 -2.74
CA GLN A 543 -4.82 25.29 -2.77
C GLN A 543 -3.44 25.08 -2.15
N ASP A 544 -2.41 25.46 -2.91
CA ASP A 544 -1.02 25.44 -2.46
C ASP A 544 -0.81 26.31 -1.21
N GLY A 545 0.02 25.84 -0.28
CA GLY A 545 0.27 26.47 1.02
C GLY A 545 -0.94 26.51 1.97
N ARG A 546 -2.12 26.08 1.53
CA ARG A 546 -3.35 26.04 2.34
C ARG A 546 -3.77 24.61 2.62
N SER A 547 -4.37 23.92 1.65
CA SER A 547 -4.79 22.52 1.81
C SER A 547 -3.78 21.53 1.22
N LEU A 548 -2.85 21.98 0.39
CA LEU A 548 -1.80 21.16 -0.21
C LEU A 548 -0.42 21.80 0.04
N HIS A 549 0.53 20.99 0.50
CA HIS A 549 1.88 21.42 0.89
C HIS A 549 2.89 20.50 0.21
N PHE A 550 3.72 21.05 -0.68
CA PHE A 550 4.84 20.36 -1.27
C PHE A 550 6.11 20.67 -0.47
N LEU A 551 6.74 19.64 0.09
CA LEU A 551 7.89 19.77 0.98
C LEU A 551 9.16 19.47 0.20
N ASP A 552 9.78 20.49 -0.37
CA ASP A 552 10.96 20.33 -1.23
C ASP A 552 12.17 19.75 -0.47
N GLY A 553 12.86 18.79 -1.09
CA GLY A 553 13.97 18.04 -0.49
C GLY A 553 13.57 16.98 0.56
N TYR A 554 12.29 16.90 0.95
CA TYR A 554 11.86 15.93 1.95
C TYR A 554 11.70 14.54 1.34
N ARG A 555 12.20 13.54 2.06
CA ARG A 555 11.96 12.13 1.75
C ARG A 555 10.69 11.60 2.41
N HIS A 556 10.24 10.43 1.98
CA HIS A 556 9.06 9.77 2.54
C HIS A 556 9.14 9.63 4.07
N GLY A 557 8.15 10.19 4.77
CA GLY A 557 8.04 10.16 6.23
C GLY A 557 8.94 11.13 6.98
N GLU A 558 9.75 11.92 6.28
CA GLU A 558 10.59 12.94 6.89
C GLU A 558 9.75 14.09 7.49
N CYS A 559 8.52 14.27 7.00
CA CYS A 559 7.51 15.16 7.55
C CYS A 559 7.13 14.85 9.02
N LEU A 560 7.40 13.63 9.50
CA LEU A 560 7.17 13.24 10.90
C LEU A 560 8.28 13.71 11.85
N LEU A 561 9.44 14.14 11.32
CA LEU A 561 10.55 14.61 12.14
C LEU A 561 10.23 15.99 12.71
N ARG A 562 10.20 16.10 14.03
CA ARG A 562 9.86 17.36 14.72
C ARG A 562 10.73 18.55 14.28
N GLN A 563 12.01 18.30 13.98
CA GLN A 563 12.98 19.34 13.60
C GLN A 563 12.58 20.08 12.32
N ASN A 564 11.73 19.46 11.50
CA ASN A 564 11.32 19.97 10.20
C ASN A 564 10.11 20.90 10.26
N GLY A 565 9.49 21.10 11.44
CA GLY A 565 8.39 22.06 11.65
C GLY A 565 7.04 21.68 11.00
N THR A 566 6.98 20.64 10.16
CA THR A 566 5.73 20.19 9.52
C THR A 566 4.65 19.86 10.56
N LEU A 567 5.02 19.18 11.64
CA LEU A 567 4.10 18.84 12.72
C LEU A 567 3.58 20.08 13.48
N ASP A 568 4.33 21.18 13.53
CA ASP A 568 3.83 22.42 14.13
C ASP A 568 2.70 23.01 13.25
N VAL A 569 2.84 23.00 11.92
CA VAL A 569 1.78 23.42 10.98
C VAL A 569 0.54 22.53 11.11
N VAL A 570 0.74 21.22 11.27
CA VAL A 570 -0.35 20.26 11.56
C VAL A 570 -1.05 20.64 12.85
N CYS A 571 -0.31 20.91 13.93
CA CYS A 571 -0.90 21.31 15.19
C CYS A 571 -1.68 22.63 15.09
N GLU A 572 -1.19 23.64 14.39
CA GLU A 572 -1.94 24.90 14.20
C GLU A 572 -3.26 24.67 13.46
N PHE A 573 -3.26 23.80 12.45
CA PHE A 573 -4.50 23.41 11.77
C PHE A 573 -5.49 22.69 12.68
N LEU A 574 -5.00 21.81 13.55
CA LEU A 574 -5.83 21.06 14.48
C LEU A 574 -6.40 21.96 15.60
N LYS A 575 -5.70 23.02 15.99
CA LYS A 575 -6.17 24.04 16.96
C LYS A 575 -7.31 24.90 16.43
N GLY A 576 -7.26 25.31 15.16
CA GLY A 576 -8.21 26.27 14.59
C GLY A 576 -9.62 25.71 14.51
N ALA A 577 -10.41 25.89 15.56
CA ALA A 577 -11.85 25.67 15.62
C ALA A 577 -12.46 26.68 16.58
#